data_AF-A0A7U9DGH4-F1
#
_entry.id   AF-A0A7U9DGH4-F1
#
_cell.length_a   1.000
_cell.length_b   1.000
_cell.length_c   1.000
_cell.angle_alpha   90.00
_cell.angle_beta   90.00
_cell.angle_gamma   90.00
#
_symmetry.space_group_name_H-M   'P 1'
#
loop_
_entity.id
_entity.type
_entity.pdbx_description
1 polymer ?
#
loop_
_entity_poly.entity_id
_entity_poly.type
_entity_poly.pdbx_seq_one_letter_code
_entity_poly.pdbx_strand_id
1 'polypeptide(L)' 'MPSFDEMVPEFIKKMDETLAEIGFVFGEQWR' A
#
# COMPACT_ATOMS: atom_id res chain seq x y z
N MET A 1 13.51 15.63 7.61
CA MET A 1 13.13 14.27 7.20
C MET A 1 11.90 13.65 7.89
N PRO A 2 11.11 14.30 8.79
CA PRO A 2 9.96 13.62 9.43
C PRO A 2 8.77 13.36 8.48
N SER A 3 8.73 14.00 7.31
CA SER A 3 7.63 13.87 6.36
C SER A 3 7.48 12.46 5.77
N PHE A 4 8.57 11.71 5.59
CA PHE A 4 8.49 10.39 4.97
C PHE A 4 8.00 9.32 5.95
N ASP A 5 8.42 9.40 7.21
CA ASP A 5 8.03 8.42 8.25
C ASP A 5 6.52 8.42 8.52
N GLU A 6 5.84 9.55 8.29
CA GLU A 6 4.39 9.69 8.43
C GLU A 6 3.63 9.43 7.12
N MET A 7 4.16 9.89 5.98
CA MET A 7 3.48 9.74 4.69
C MET A 7 3.54 8.31 4.13
N VAL A 8 4.64 7.58 4.36
CA VAL A 8 4.85 6.25 3.79
C VAL A 8 3.85 5.22 4.36
N PRO A 9 3.61 5.14 5.68
CA PRO A 9 2.62 4.22 6.23
C PRO A 9 1.19 4.49 5.74
N GLU A 10 0.81 5.77 5.64
CA GLU A 10 -0.52 6.15 5.15
C GLU A 10 -0.70 5.78 3.67
N PHE A 11 0.35 5.99 2.87
CA PHE A 11 0.34 5.64 1.45
C PHE A 11 0.23 4.13 1.23
N ILE A 12 1.00 3.33 1.97
CA ILE A 12 0.94 1.87 1.90
C ILE A 12 -0.46 1.37 2.28
N LYS A 13 -1.05 1.93 3.34
CA LYS A 13 -2.39 1.56 3.79
C LYS A 13 -3.45 1.81 2.71
N LYS A 14 -3.46 2.99 2.11
CA LYS A 14 -4.40 3.33 1.02
C LYS A 14 -4.21 2.46 -0.22
N MET A 15 -2.97 2.09 -0.53
CA MET A 15 -2.65 1.18 -1.61
C MET A 15 -3.22 -0.22 -1.33
N ASP A 16 -2.98 -0.77 -0.14
CA ASP A 16 -3.49 -2.09 0.24
C ASP A 16 -5.03 -2.14 0.27
N GLU A 17 -5.69 -1.08 0.76
CA GLU A 17 -7.15 -0.94 0.72
C GLU A 17 -7.68 -0.99 -0.72
N THR A 18 -7.05 -0.25 -1.63
CA THR A 18 -7.45 -0.21 -3.05
C THR A 18 -7.21 -1.56 -3.74
N LEU A 19 -6.10 -2.23 -3.45
CA LEU A 19 -5.79 -3.56 -3.99
C LEU A 19 -6.79 -4.60 -3.48
N ALA A 20 -7.16 -4.54 -2.20
CA ALA A 20 -8.16 -5.44 -1.61
C ALA A 20 -9.55 -5.24 -2.22
N GLU A 21 -9.97 -4.00 -2.54
CA GLU A 21 -11.25 -3.72 -3.21
C GLU A 21 -11.36 -4.38 -4.59
N ILE A 22 -10.25 -4.48 -5.33
CA ILE A 22 -10.21 -5.14 -6.64
C ILE A 22 -9.87 -6.64 -6.54
N GLY A 23 -9.79 -7.19 -5.33
CA GLY A 23 -9.48 -8.60 -5.08
C GLY A 23 -8.03 -8.99 -5.39
N PHE A 24 -7.11 -8.03 -5.39
CA PHE A 24 -5.70 -8.23 -5.66
C PHE A 24 -4.89 -8.11 -4.36
N VAL A 25 -3.83 -8.89 -4.20
CA VAL A 25 -2.94 -8.80 -3.04
C VAL A 25 -1.56 -8.35 -3.47
N PHE A 26 -1.03 -7.32 -2.80
CA PHE A 26 0.35 -6.90 -3.05
C PHE A 26 1.31 -8.08 -2.84
N GLY A 27 2.13 -8.38 -3.86
CA GLY A 27 3.01 -9.54 -3.92
C GLY A 27 2.60 -10.55 -4.99
N GLU A 28 1.35 -10.54 -5.45
CA GLU A 28 0.88 -11.38 -6.56
C GLU A 28 1.58 -11.05 -7.87
N GLN A 29 2.09 -9.83 -8.04
CA GLN A 29 2.85 -9.40 -9.22
C GLN A 29 4.24 -10.06 -9.36
N TRP A 30 4.75 -10.71 -8.32
CA TRP A 30 6.07 -11.37 -8.32
C TRP A 30 5.99 -12.90 -8.36
N ARG A 31 4.78 -13.44 -8.48
CA ARG A 31 4.54 -14.86 -8.66
C ARG A 31 4.57 -15.22 -10.14
#